data_AF-A0A955NJ62-F1
#
_entry.id   AF-A0A955NJ62-F1
#
_cell.length_a   1.000
_cell.length_b   1.000
_cell.length_c   1.000
_cell.angle_alpha   90.00
_cell.angle_beta   90.00
_cell.angle_gamma   90.00
#
_symmetry.space_group_name_H-M   'P 1'
#
loop_
_entity.id
_entity.type
_entity.pdbx_description
1 polymer ?
#
loop_
_entity_poly.entity_id
_entity_poly.type
_entity_poly.pdbx_seq_one_letter_code
_entity_poly.pdbx_strand_id
1 'polypeptide(L)'
;MLNTMEIDGFQAVIKYDPEIDMFRGEFIGLNGGADFYARDVKGLKKEGSLSLKVFLEMCEEDGVSPRRDYSGRFNVRVPPHLHAEITRAADSEGKSL
;
A
#
# COMPACT_ATOMS: atom_id res chain seq x y z
N MET A 1 -6.85 -14.19 1.79
CA MET A 1 -5.45 -13.77 1.65
C MET A 1 -5.31 -13.14 0.27
N LEU A 2 -4.72 -11.94 0.17
CA LEU A 2 -4.49 -11.30 -1.13
C LEU A 2 -3.17 -11.82 -1.71
N ASN A 3 -3.13 -12.09 -3.01
CA ASN A 3 -1.89 -12.46 -3.68
C ASN A 3 -1.04 -11.21 -3.89
N THR A 4 0.24 -11.29 -3.56
CA THR A 4 1.18 -10.17 -3.69
C THR A 4 2.39 -10.53 -4.54
N MET A 5 2.94 -9.55 -5.25
CA MET A 5 4.16 -9.66 -6.03
C MET A 5 5.08 -8.50 -5.69
N GLU A 6 6.38 -8.77 -5.53
CA GLU A 6 7.39 -7.72 -5.41
C GLU A 6 7.95 -7.38 -6.80
N ILE A 7 8.03 -6.08 -7.09
CA ILE A 7 8.55 -5.52 -8.34
C ILE A 7 9.42 -4.32 -7.96
N ASP A 8 10.72 -4.41 -8.27
CA ASP A 8 11.72 -3.35 -8.04
C ASP A 8 11.71 -2.77 -6.60
N GLY A 9 11.46 -3.63 -5.60
CA GLY A 9 11.42 -3.25 -4.17
C GLY A 9 10.09 -2.64 -3.70
N PHE A 10 9.05 -2.68 -4.53
CA PHE A 10 7.68 -2.29 -4.19
C PHE A 10 6.74 -3.49 -4.27
N GLN A 11 5.76 -3.54 -3.38
CA GLN A 11 4.76 -4.61 -3.37
C GLN A 11 3.52 -4.20 -4.17
N ALA A 12 3.01 -5.12 -4.97
CA ALA A 12 1.73 -5.00 -5.65
C ALA A 12 0.78 -6.12 -5.24
N VAL A 13 -0.48 -5.79 -5.02
CA VAL A 13 -1.57 -6.76 -4.85
C VAL A 13 -2.09 -7.16 -6.22
N ILE A 14 -2.21 -8.46 -6.46
CA ILE A 14 -2.69 -9.01 -7.73
C ILE A 14 -4.11 -9.54 -7.55
N LYS A 15 -5.03 -9.06 -8.39
CA LYS A 15 -6.45 -9.46 -8.43
C LYS A 15 -6.82 -9.86 -9.85
N TYR A 16 -7.66 -10.87 -10.01
CA TYR A 16 -8.27 -11.16 -11.30
C TYR A 16 -9.47 -10.24 -11.52
N ASP A 17 -9.53 -9.63 -12.70
CA ASP A 17 -10.64 -8.83 -13.18
C ASP A 17 -11.45 -9.65 -14.20
N PRO A 18 -12.65 -10.11 -13.83
CA PRO A 18 -13.48 -10.95 -14.68
C PRO A 18 -14.15 -10.19 -15.84
N GLU A 19 -14.23 -8.86 -15.79
CA GLU A 19 -14.92 -8.07 -16.84
C GLU A 19 -14.07 -7.98 -18.11
N ILE A 20 -12.75 -8.00 -17.95
CA ILE A 20 -11.79 -7.88 -19.05
C ILE A 20 -10.85 -9.09 -19.18
N ASP A 21 -11.05 -10.12 -18.36
CA ASP A 21 -10.28 -11.37 -18.33
C ASP A 21 -8.75 -11.14 -18.21
N MET A 22 -8.37 -10.30 -17.23
CA MET A 22 -6.97 -9.95 -16.98
C MET A 22 -6.66 -9.90 -15.48
N PHE A 23 -5.39 -9.99 -15.11
CA PHE A 23 -4.93 -9.69 -13.77
C PHE A 23 -4.63 -8.20 -13.64
N ARG A 24 -5.22 -7.55 -12.65
CA ARG A 24 -4.85 -6.22 -12.17
C ARG A 24 -3.79 -6.33 -11.09
N GLY A 25 -2.68 -5.62 -11.27
CA GLY A 25 -1.72 -5.34 -10.22
C GLY A 25 -1.90 -3.92 -9.70
N GLU A 26 -1.96 -3.75 -8.38
CA GLU A 26 -2.10 -2.46 -7.70
C GLU A 26 -0.98 -2.32 -6.68
N PHE A 27 -0.09 -1.33 -6.86
CA PHE A 27 1.01 -1.08 -5.93
C PHE A 27 0.48 -0.54 -4.59
N ILE A 28 1.01 -1.09 -3.50
CA ILE A 28 0.65 -0.68 -2.13
C ILE A 28 1.78 0.09 -1.47
N GLY A 29 1.41 1.05 -0.61
CA GLY A 29 2.38 1.86 0.14
C GLY A 29 3.05 2.96 -0.68
N LEU A 30 2.56 3.25 -1.89
CA LEU A 30 2.93 4.42 -2.66
C LEU A 30 2.24 5.68 -2.10
N ASN A 31 2.88 6.85 -2.26
CA ASN A 31 2.26 8.15 -1.93
C ASN A 31 1.18 8.58 -2.94
N GLY A 32 1.04 7.83 -4.04
CA GLY A 32 -0.01 7.95 -5.05
C GLY A 32 -0.50 6.58 -5.52
N GLY A 33 -1.11 6.54 -6.70
CA GLY A 33 -1.60 5.29 -7.31
C GLY A 33 -0.75 4.88 -8.51
N ALA A 34 -0.39 3.61 -8.57
CA ALA A 34 0.13 2.97 -9.77
C ALA A 34 -0.49 1.58 -9.90
N ASP A 35 -1.15 1.33 -11.03
CA ASP A 35 -1.72 0.04 -11.36
C ASP A 35 -1.35 -0.38 -12.78
N PHE A 36 -1.55 -1.66 -13.06
CA PHE A 36 -1.19 -2.28 -14.32
C PHE A 36 -2.07 -3.50 -14.57
N TYR A 37 -2.18 -3.92 -15.82
CA TYR A 37 -2.92 -5.11 -16.22
C TYR A 37 -2.06 -6.04 -17.05
N ALA A 38 -2.22 -7.34 -16.85
CA ALA A 38 -1.56 -8.36 -17.67
C ALA A 38 -2.38 -9.65 -17.73
N ARG A 39 -2.12 -10.47 -18.76
CA ARG A 39 -2.77 -11.78 -18.95
C ARG A 39 -2.06 -12.94 -18.27
N ASP A 40 -0.80 -12.75 -17.90
CA ASP A 40 0.03 -13.79 -17.31
C ASP A 40 1.10 -13.21 -16.37
N VAL A 41 1.82 -14.08 -15.67
CA VAL A 41 2.85 -13.72 -14.69
C VAL A 41 4.01 -12.94 -15.32
N LYS A 42 4.38 -13.25 -16.57
CA LYS A 42 5.47 -12.54 -17.25
C LYS A 42 5.05 -11.12 -17.60
N GLY A 43 3.82 -10.94 -18.06
CA GLY A 43 3.18 -9.65 -18.28
C GLY A 43 3.06 -8.86 -16.99
N LEU A 44 2.67 -9.48 -15.87
CA LEU A 44 2.57 -8.78 -14.58
C LEU A 44 3.90 -8.14 -14.18
N LYS A 45 5.02 -8.87 -14.32
CA LYS A 45 6.35 -8.31 -14.03
C LYS A 45 6.71 -7.16 -14.99
N LYS A 46 6.47 -7.34 -16.28
CA LYS A 46 6.83 -6.35 -17.31
C LYS A 46 6.01 -5.07 -17.19
N GLU A 47 4.69 -5.20 -17.17
CA GLU A 47 3.77 -4.06 -17.11
C GLU A 47 3.84 -3.38 -15.73
N GLY A 48 4.07 -4.16 -14.66
CA GLY A 48 4.31 -3.62 -13.33
C GLY A 48 5.58 -2.78 -13.25
N SER A 49 6.72 -3.26 -13.76
CA SER A 49 7.96 -2.46 -13.79
C SER A 49 7.81 -1.20 -14.64
N LEU A 50 7.07 -1.26 -15.76
CA LEU A 50 6.81 -0.09 -16.60
C LEU A 50 5.94 0.95 -15.88
N SER A 51 4.83 0.51 -15.28
CA SER A 51 3.91 1.37 -14.53
C SER A 51 4.63 2.02 -13.33
N LEU A 52 5.42 1.25 -12.59
CA LEU A 52 6.22 1.75 -11.47
C LEU A 52 7.27 2.76 -11.94
N LYS A 53 7.97 2.49 -13.05
CA LYS A 53 8.96 3.42 -13.59
C LYS A 53 8.34 4.80 -13.88
N VAL A 54 7.20 4.84 -14.58
CA VAL A 54 6.50 6.09 -14.88
C VAL A 54 6.09 6.81 -13.59
N PHE A 55 5.60 6.07 -12.60
CA PHE A 55 5.26 6.62 -11.30
C PHE A 55 6.46 7.26 -10.57
N LEU A 56 7.62 6.58 -10.58
CA LEU A 56 8.85 7.09 -9.95
C LEU A 56 9.39 8.33 -10.66
N GLU A 57 9.33 8.36 -12.00
CA GLU A 57 9.71 9.53 -12.80
C GLU A 57 8.84 10.75 -12.44
N MET A 58 7.52 10.58 -12.32
CA MET A 58 6.63 11.66 -11.87
C MET A 58 6.96 12.13 -10.45
N CYS A 59 7.26 11.22 -9.52
CA CYS A 59 7.64 11.59 -8.16
C CYS A 59 8.94 12.42 -8.12
N GLU A 60 9.90 12.07 -8.99
CA GLU A 60 11.15 12.81 -9.13
C GLU A 60 10.92 14.21 -9.71
N GLU A 61 10.09 14.34 -10.76
CA GLU A 61 9.71 15.62 -11.35
C GLU A 61 9.01 16.55 -10.35
N ASP A 62 8.13 16.01 -9.51
CA ASP A 62 7.38 16.75 -8.49
C ASP A 62 8.19 16.97 -7.19
N GLY A 63 9.37 16.36 -7.05
CA GLY A 63 10.20 16.45 -5.85
C GLY A 63 9.57 15.82 -4.60
N VAL A 64 8.75 14.78 -4.76
CA VAL A 64 8.04 14.09 -3.68
C VAL A 64 8.57 12.67 -3.46
N SER A 65 8.47 12.17 -2.23
CA SER A 65 8.84 10.77 -1.92
C SER A 65 7.83 9.80 -2.52
N PRO A 66 8.24 8.77 -3.30
CA PRO A 66 7.31 7.82 -3.91
C PRO A 66 6.62 6.88 -2.91
N ARG A 67 7.11 6.82 -1.67
CA ARG A 67 6.52 6.00 -0.60
C ARG A 67 5.63 6.85 0.26
N ARG A 68 4.50 6.27 0.65
CA ARG A 68 3.58 6.87 1.60
C ARG A 68 4.28 7.07 2.95
N ASP A 69 4.16 8.27 3.49
CA ASP A 69 4.54 8.53 4.87
C ASP A 69 3.52 7.92 5.84
N TYR A 70 4.01 7.21 6.85
CA TYR A 70 3.19 6.67 7.92
C TYR A 70 3.35 7.53 9.16
N SER A 71 2.26 8.15 9.62
CA SER A 71 2.25 9.03 10.79
C SER A 71 2.60 8.35 12.13
N GLY A 72 2.77 7.02 12.13
CA GLY A 72 2.86 6.21 13.36
C GLY A 72 1.53 6.05 14.11
N ARG A 73 0.48 6.79 13.73
CA ARG A 73 -0.86 6.66 14.33
C ARG A 73 -1.59 5.47 13.75
N PHE A 74 -2.07 4.60 14.63
CA PHE A 74 -2.82 3.41 14.27
C PHE A 74 -4.28 3.54 14.73
N ASN A 75 -5.13 4.10 13.86
CA ASN A 75 -6.54 4.34 14.17
C ASN A 75 -7.36 3.07 13.95
N VAL A 76 -7.71 2.39 15.04
CA VAL A 76 -8.59 1.21 15.02
C VAL A 76 -9.80 1.43 15.93
N ARG A 77 -10.94 0.87 15.54
CA ARG A 77 -12.14 0.88 16.38
C ARG A 77 -12.05 -0.27 17.38
N VAL A 78 -12.07 0.07 18.66
CA VAL A 78 -12.12 -0.89 19.77
C VAL A 78 -13.37 -0.65 20.62
N PRO A 79 -13.81 -1.63 21.42
CA PRO A 79 -14.88 -1.42 22.38
C PRO A 79 -14.55 -0.28 23.36
N PRO A 80 -15.55 0.51 23.81
CA PRO A 80 -15.30 1.66 24.70
C PRO A 80 -14.60 1.29 26.02
N HIS A 81 -14.89 0.12 26.59
CA HIS A 81 -14.27 -0.32 27.84
C HIS A 81 -12.76 -0.58 27.65
N LEU A 82 -12.38 -1.26 26.56
CA LEU A 82 -11.00 -1.54 26.23
C LEU A 82 -10.22 -0.25 25.95
N HIS A 83 -10.83 0.70 25.23
CA HIS A 83 -10.23 2.02 25.05
C HIS A 83 -9.92 2.68 26.40
N ALA A 84 -10.87 2.70 27.33
CA ALA A 84 -10.69 3.31 28.64
C ALA A 84 -9.56 2.65 29.47
N GLU A 85 -9.42 1.33 29.41
CA GLU A 85 -8.33 0.60 30.07
C GLU A 85 -6.97 0.97 29.49
N ILE A 86 -6.85 1.00 28.16
CA ILE A 86 -5.59 1.34 27.48
C ILE A 86 -5.22 2.80 27.76
N THR A 87 -6.18 3.73 27.73
CA THR A 87 -5.93 5.15 28.06
C THR A 87 -5.38 5.32 29.47
N ARG A 88 -5.98 4.66 30.48
CA ARG A 88 -5.50 4.74 31.87
C ARG A 88 -4.09 4.19 32.04
N ALA A 89 -3.77 3.09 31.36
CA ALA A 89 -2.43 2.51 31.37
C ALA A 89 -1.41 3.47 30.74
N ALA A 90 -1.74 4.06 29.58
CA ALA A 90 -0.88 5.03 28.90
C ALA A 90 -0.61 6.27 29.77
N ASP A 91 -1.65 6.83 30.41
CA ASP A 91 -1.52 7.97 31.33
C ASP A 91 -0.59 7.66 32.51
N SER A 92 -0.69 6.45 33.09
CA SER A 92 0.16 6.03 34.21
C SER A 92 1.64 5.91 33.86
N GLU A 93 1.94 5.72 32.57
CA GLU A 93 3.30 5.62 32.03
C GLU A 93 3.77 6.93 31.34
N GLY A 94 2.96 7.99 31.36
CA GLY A 94 3.27 9.25 30.68
C GLY A 94 3.32 9.13 29.14
N LYS A 95 2.58 8.17 28.57
CA LYS A 95 2.49 7.92 27.13
C LYS A 95 1.17 8.44 26.58
N SER A 96 1.19 8.90 25.33
CA SER A 96 -0.05 9.21 24.59
C SER A 96 -0.60 7.94 23.93
N LEU A 97 -1.92 7.77 23.98
CA LEU A 97 -2.65 6.79 23.16
C LEU A 97 -3.04 7.38 21.80
#